data_AF-A0A1G3M5A4-F1
#
_entry.id   AF-A0A1G3M5A4-F1
#
_cell.length_a   1.000
_cell.length_b   1.000
_cell.length_c   1.000
_cell.angle_alpha   90.00
_cell.angle_beta   90.00
_cell.angle_gamma   90.00
#
_symmetry.space_group_name_H-M   'P 1'
#
loop_
_entity.id
_entity.type
_entity.pdbx_description
1 polymer ?
#
loop_
_entity_poly.entity_id
_entity_poly.type
_entity_poly.pdbx_seq_one_letter_code
_entity_poly.pdbx_strand_id
1 'polypeptide(L)'
;MALLSVASMLQTSNLPGESGIVMASDIARYDTESTAEITQGAGAVAMLVESSPKLIDLDLSTVGYHSQDVDDFFRPLGSKTARVKGRYSMDCYLESLEGAFLDHCRRAGLSPQQALTDSELVMLHTPFRNMPESAMQHLLERHLGFTNGHTESYLRDRGFYQGVDPLSYIGNTYAGSLYLALAFLLYHRFRELGERIVGKRVLLASYGSGNTMIIQAGRVMPQAPEVLSTWDLDQTLAAHRPASIEDYDLWTEGPYEAAEHERLNLGRQVPADCFYLASIREDGYRDYRHAAELHDWLPQGEASSDLHRSRPVHS
;
A
#
# COMPACT_ATOMS: atom_id res chain seq x y z
N MET A 1 6.98 3.77 8.03
CA MET A 1 8.37 4.09 8.45
C MET A 1 9.38 3.97 7.31
N ALA A 2 9.48 2.84 6.59
CA ALA A 2 10.51 2.64 5.54
C ALA A 2 10.57 3.77 4.49
N LEU A 3 9.42 4.24 4.00
CA LEU A 3 9.35 5.38 3.06
C LEU A 3 10.05 6.63 3.59
N LEU A 4 9.75 7.03 4.84
CA LEU A 4 10.36 8.20 5.47
C LEU A 4 11.86 8.00 5.72
N SER A 5 12.28 6.78 6.11
CA SER A 5 13.69 6.46 6.30
C SER A 5 14.48 6.65 5.01
N VAL A 6 14.00 6.06 3.90
CA VAL A 6 14.65 6.19 2.59
C VAL A 6 14.63 7.63 2.10
N ALA A 7 13.51 8.33 2.20
CA ALA A 7 13.40 9.73 1.80
C ALA A 7 14.37 10.64 2.60
N SER A 8 14.48 10.43 3.92
CA SER A 8 15.39 11.18 4.79
C SER A 8 16.86 10.88 4.45
N MET A 9 17.19 9.62 4.15
CA MET A 9 18.54 9.23 3.72
C MET A 9 18.92 9.90 2.41
N LEU A 10 18.03 9.89 1.41
CA LEU A 10 18.27 10.53 0.12
C LEU A 10 18.42 12.06 0.26
N GLN A 11 17.59 12.69 1.10
CA GLN A 11 17.70 14.12 1.40
C GLN A 11 19.03 14.46 2.08
N THR A 12 19.52 13.58 2.95
CA THR A 12 20.80 13.78 3.67
C THR A 12 22.01 13.52 2.77
N SER A 13 21.94 12.50 1.90
CA SER A 13 22.99 12.19 0.93
C SER A 13 23.17 13.34 -0.07
N ASN A 14 22.05 13.89 -0.58
CA ASN A 14 22.01 14.99 -1.54
C ASN A 14 22.88 14.76 -2.80
N LEU A 15 23.12 13.49 -3.14
CA LEU A 15 23.82 13.10 -4.35
C LEU A 15 22.82 13.01 -5.52
N PRO A 16 23.03 13.75 -6.63
CA PRO A 16 22.18 13.64 -7.80
C PRO A 16 22.17 12.22 -8.38
N GLY A 17 20.98 11.71 -8.71
CA GLY A 17 20.80 10.41 -9.34
C GLY A 17 20.69 9.21 -8.39
N GLU A 18 20.81 9.42 -7.07
CA GLU A 18 20.47 8.36 -6.11
C GLU A 18 18.95 8.18 -6.01
N SER A 19 18.53 6.93 -5.92
CA SER A 19 17.14 6.53 -5.73
C SER A 19 17.06 5.35 -4.77
N GLY A 20 15.96 5.25 -4.03
CA GLY A 20 15.64 4.09 -3.22
C GLY A 20 14.38 3.40 -3.73
N ILE A 21 14.23 2.11 -3.41
CA ILE A 21 12.98 1.37 -3.60
C ILE A 21 12.45 0.96 -2.24
N VAL A 22 11.16 1.20 -2.01
CA VAL A 22 10.45 0.75 -0.81
C VAL A 22 9.33 -0.18 -1.24
N MET A 23 9.35 -1.40 -0.73
CA MET A 23 8.32 -2.40 -1.00
C MET A 23 7.51 -2.63 0.27
N ALA A 24 6.19 -2.52 0.16
CA ALA A 24 5.24 -2.99 1.15
C ALA A 24 4.59 -4.25 0.59
N SER A 25 4.78 -5.41 1.23
CA SER A 25 4.25 -6.69 0.76
C SER A 25 3.76 -7.49 1.95
N ASP A 26 2.48 -7.85 1.93
CA ASP A 26 1.83 -8.51 3.06
C ASP A 26 0.76 -9.49 2.60
N ILE A 27 0.49 -10.45 3.48
CA ILE A 27 -0.62 -11.39 3.37
C ILE A 27 -1.40 -11.28 4.68
N ALA A 28 -2.54 -10.61 4.64
CA ALA A 28 -3.43 -10.48 5.79
C ALA A 28 -4.24 -11.75 5.98
N ARG A 29 -4.03 -12.40 7.14
CA ARG A 29 -4.61 -13.71 7.46
C ARG A 29 -5.23 -13.71 8.85
N TYR A 30 -6.48 -14.14 8.91
CA TYR A 30 -7.31 -14.24 10.10
C TYR A 30 -7.86 -15.65 10.25
N ASP A 31 -8.45 -15.95 11.41
CA ASP A 31 -9.12 -17.23 11.62
C ASP A 31 -10.33 -17.34 10.66
N THR A 32 -10.54 -18.52 10.07
CA THR A 32 -11.74 -18.82 9.26
C THR A 32 -12.99 -18.82 10.14
N GLU A 33 -14.14 -18.59 9.53
CA GLU A 33 -15.43 -18.43 10.21
C GLU A 33 -15.44 -17.29 11.24
N SER A 34 -14.60 -16.27 11.03
CA SER A 34 -14.50 -15.09 11.89
C SER A 34 -15.00 -13.82 11.18
N THR A 35 -15.40 -12.81 11.94
CA THR A 35 -15.78 -11.50 11.38
C THR A 35 -14.62 -10.77 10.70
N ALA A 36 -13.37 -11.15 10.98
CA ALA A 36 -12.18 -10.58 10.36
C ALA A 36 -11.78 -11.30 9.06
N GLU A 37 -12.29 -12.51 8.83
CA GLU A 37 -12.01 -13.31 7.63
C GLU A 37 -12.33 -12.54 6.34
N ILE A 38 -13.47 -11.85 6.29
CA ILE A 38 -13.90 -11.05 5.14
C ILE A 38 -13.01 -9.84 4.85
N THR A 39 -12.05 -9.54 5.72
CA THR A 39 -11.09 -8.44 5.56
C THR A 39 -9.70 -8.92 5.13
N GLN A 40 -9.50 -10.24 4.98
CA GLN A 40 -8.27 -10.80 4.44
C GLN A 40 -7.95 -10.25 3.06
N GLY A 41 -6.68 -10.29 2.71
CA GLY A 41 -6.17 -9.83 1.43
C GLY A 41 -4.68 -10.09 1.31
N ALA A 42 -4.15 -9.92 0.12
CA ALA A 42 -2.73 -10.04 -0.13
C ALA A 42 -2.33 -9.11 -1.26
N GLY A 43 -1.14 -8.54 -1.17
CA GLY A 43 -0.65 -7.65 -2.21
C GLY A 43 0.70 -7.06 -1.89
N ALA A 44 1.27 -6.42 -2.90
CA ALA A 44 2.50 -5.68 -2.77
C ALA A 44 2.42 -4.34 -3.53
N VAL A 45 3.04 -3.32 -2.96
CA VAL A 45 3.23 -2.01 -3.59
C VAL A 45 4.72 -1.68 -3.54
N ALA A 46 5.30 -1.42 -4.71
CA ALA A 46 6.67 -0.93 -4.84
C ALA A 46 6.65 0.57 -5.13
N MET A 47 7.41 1.34 -4.36
CA MET A 47 7.54 2.79 -4.50
C MET A 47 8.99 3.13 -4.83
N LEU A 48 9.20 3.81 -5.95
CA LEU A 48 10.46 4.46 -6.26
C LEU A 48 10.52 5.79 -5.49
N VAL A 49 11.61 6.01 -4.76
CA VAL A 49 11.88 7.21 -3.98
C VAL A 49 13.09 7.91 -4.59
N GLU A 50 12.92 9.16 -4.98
CA GLU A 50 13.94 9.95 -5.66
C GLU A 50 14.11 11.29 -4.92
N SER A 51 15.30 11.89 -5.00
CA SER A 51 15.52 13.27 -4.50
C SER A 51 14.83 14.33 -5.36
N SER A 52 14.47 14.00 -6.60
CA SER A 52 13.65 14.81 -7.51
C SER A 52 12.41 14.00 -7.93
N PRO A 53 11.40 13.85 -7.04
CA PRO A 53 10.26 12.96 -7.29
C PRO A 53 9.39 13.46 -8.44
N LYS A 54 8.93 12.53 -9.29
CA LYS A 54 8.07 12.84 -10.44
C LYS A 54 6.58 12.77 -10.15
N LEU A 55 6.18 12.04 -9.11
CA LEU A 55 4.77 11.76 -8.81
C LEU A 55 4.24 12.65 -7.67
N ILE A 56 4.74 12.43 -6.47
CA ILE A 56 4.40 13.20 -5.26
C ILE A 56 5.69 13.63 -4.59
N ASP A 57 5.79 14.92 -4.31
CA ASP A 57 6.79 15.48 -3.41
C ASP A 57 6.24 15.50 -1.98
N LEU A 58 6.96 14.88 -1.04
CA LEU A 58 6.55 14.75 0.36
C LEU A 58 7.22 15.83 1.19
N ASP A 59 6.43 16.55 1.98
CA ASP A 59 6.94 17.50 2.95
C ASP A 59 7.35 16.77 4.24
N LEU A 60 8.63 16.37 4.29
CA LEU A 60 9.21 15.68 5.43
C LEU A 60 9.27 16.55 6.71
N SER A 61 9.16 17.88 6.58
CA SER A 61 9.26 18.80 7.72
C SER A 61 7.97 18.86 8.54
N THR A 62 6.83 18.50 7.94
CA THR A 62 5.51 18.61 8.56
C THR A 62 4.92 17.27 9.00
N VAL A 63 5.68 16.17 8.93
CA VAL A 63 5.18 14.84 9.29
C VAL A 63 4.71 14.79 10.75
N GLY A 64 3.44 14.46 10.94
CA GLY A 64 2.82 14.29 12.26
C GLY A 64 2.86 12.86 12.74
N TYR A 65 3.04 12.66 14.05
CA TYR A 65 3.17 11.34 14.65
C TYR A 65 2.27 11.18 15.87
N HIS A 66 1.74 9.98 16.05
CA HIS A 66 1.15 9.53 17.31
C HIS A 66 1.41 8.05 17.49
N SER A 67 1.85 7.65 18.68
CA SER A 67 2.09 6.25 19.00
C SER A 67 1.82 6.01 20.47
N GLN A 68 1.23 4.86 20.75
CA GLN A 68 0.92 4.38 22.10
C GLN A 68 1.17 2.88 22.13
N ASP A 69 1.54 2.34 23.29
CA ASP A 69 1.64 0.90 23.50
C ASP A 69 0.24 0.33 23.80
N VAL A 70 -0.33 -0.38 22.82
CA VAL A 70 -1.68 -0.98 22.89
C VAL A 70 -1.68 -2.36 22.22
N ASP A 71 -2.58 -3.23 22.67
CA ASP A 71 -2.74 -4.60 22.16
C ASP A 71 -4.01 -4.76 21.31
N ASP A 72 -4.29 -3.76 20.46
CA ASP A 72 -5.51 -3.70 19.64
C ASP A 72 -5.54 -4.76 18.54
N PHE A 73 -4.39 -4.98 17.90
CA PHE A 73 -4.14 -6.08 16.98
C PHE A 73 -2.66 -6.47 17.02
N PHE A 74 -2.39 -7.77 17.04
CA PHE A 74 -1.03 -8.30 16.98
C PHE A 74 -1.03 -9.75 16.49
N ARG A 75 0.11 -10.22 16.00
CA ARG A 75 0.32 -11.64 15.65
C ARG A 75 1.44 -12.22 16.51
N PRO A 76 1.13 -13.10 17.49
CA PRO A 76 2.15 -13.79 18.26
C PRO A 76 3.14 -14.55 17.38
N LEU A 77 4.40 -14.68 17.83
CA LEU A 77 5.39 -15.50 17.15
C LEU A 77 4.88 -16.95 17.02
N GLY A 78 5.01 -17.51 15.82
CA GLY A 78 4.51 -18.85 15.50
C GLY A 78 3.00 -18.94 15.22
N SER A 79 2.23 -17.86 15.45
CA SER A 79 0.81 -17.85 15.10
C SER A 79 0.62 -17.64 13.59
N LYS A 80 -0.24 -18.47 12.97
CA LYS A 80 -0.63 -18.34 11.57
C LYS A 80 -1.49 -17.09 11.34
N THR A 81 -2.39 -16.83 12.29
CA THR A 81 -3.42 -15.79 12.23
C THR A 81 -3.18 -14.71 13.26
N ALA A 82 -3.65 -13.50 12.96
CA ALA A 82 -3.58 -12.39 13.90
C ALA A 82 -4.70 -12.42 14.94
N ARG A 83 -4.46 -11.79 16.09
CA ARG A 83 -5.46 -11.51 17.13
C ARG A 83 -5.92 -10.07 16.98
N VAL A 84 -7.23 -9.84 17.03
CA VAL A 84 -7.83 -8.52 16.83
C VAL A 84 -8.94 -8.25 17.83
N LYS A 85 -8.91 -7.07 18.45
CA LYS A 85 -10.01 -6.54 19.27
C LYS A 85 -10.76 -5.49 18.43
N GLY A 86 -11.60 -5.94 17.48
CA GLY A 86 -12.11 -5.11 16.39
C GLY A 86 -12.60 -3.71 16.80
N ARG A 87 -13.50 -3.61 17.78
CA ARG A 87 -14.00 -2.30 18.26
C ARG A 87 -12.90 -1.44 18.88
N TYR A 88 -12.06 -2.03 19.71
CA TYR A 88 -10.95 -1.33 20.35
C TYR A 88 -9.90 -0.85 19.34
N SER A 89 -9.61 -1.65 18.30
CA SER A 89 -8.71 -1.26 17.21
C SER A 89 -9.25 -0.07 16.41
N MET A 90 -10.57 0.01 16.21
CA MET A 90 -11.20 1.21 15.63
C MET A 90 -11.04 2.44 16.52
N ASP A 91 -11.22 2.29 17.83
CA ASP A 91 -11.06 3.41 18.77
C ASP A 91 -9.59 3.90 18.80
N CYS A 92 -8.61 2.98 18.85
CA CYS A 92 -7.18 3.29 18.77
C CYS A 92 -6.79 3.98 17.44
N TYR A 93 -7.38 3.54 16.33
CA TYR A 93 -7.17 4.16 15.02
C TYR A 93 -7.62 5.62 15.02
N LEU A 94 -8.84 5.90 15.49
CA LEU A 94 -9.42 7.24 15.50
C LEU A 94 -8.66 8.17 16.44
N GLU A 95 -8.30 7.69 17.63
CA GLU A 95 -7.49 8.46 18.59
C GLU A 95 -6.13 8.81 17.97
N SER A 96 -5.47 7.85 17.34
CA SER A 96 -4.14 8.06 16.76
C SER A 96 -4.18 8.91 15.50
N LEU A 97 -5.27 8.81 14.72
CA LEU A 97 -5.54 9.71 13.60
C LEU A 97 -5.60 11.16 14.07
N GLU A 98 -6.42 11.46 15.08
CA GLU A 98 -6.54 12.80 15.65
C GLU A 98 -5.20 13.27 16.20
N GLY A 99 -4.51 12.46 16.99
CA GLY A 99 -3.21 12.81 17.58
C GLY A 99 -2.14 13.15 16.53
N ALA A 100 -1.96 12.30 15.53
CA ALA A 100 -0.96 12.52 14.48
C ALA A 100 -1.35 13.69 13.56
N PHE A 101 -2.66 13.88 13.32
CA PHE A 101 -3.16 14.99 12.52
C PHE A 101 -2.94 16.34 13.21
N LEU A 102 -3.18 16.42 14.51
CA LEU A 102 -2.89 17.63 15.29
C LEU A 102 -1.39 17.92 15.36
N ASP A 103 -0.53 16.90 15.49
CA ASP A 103 0.92 17.10 15.43
C ASP A 103 1.37 17.59 14.03
N HIS A 104 0.80 17.06 12.95
CA HIS A 104 1.03 17.57 11.59
C HIS A 104 0.63 19.04 11.47
N CYS A 105 -0.58 19.41 11.89
CA CYS A 105 -1.07 20.79 11.86
C CYS A 105 -0.13 21.74 12.62
N ARG A 106 0.31 21.34 13.82
CA ARG A 106 1.25 22.11 14.64
C ARG A 106 2.59 22.33 13.93
N ARG A 107 3.14 21.31 13.27
CA ARG A 107 4.41 21.40 12.52
C ARG A 107 4.28 22.24 11.26
N ALA A 108 3.14 22.12 10.57
CA ALA A 108 2.83 22.89 9.37
C ALA A 108 2.46 24.35 9.68
N GLY A 109 2.17 24.68 10.93
CA GLY A 109 1.67 26.01 11.31
C GLY A 109 0.27 26.30 10.76
N LEU A 110 -0.55 25.25 10.58
CA LEU A 110 -1.90 25.33 10.04
C LEU A 110 -2.93 25.04 11.14
N SER A 111 -4.11 25.65 11.05
CA SER A 111 -5.24 25.14 11.82
C SER A 111 -5.73 23.80 11.26
N PRO A 112 -6.36 22.94 12.08
CA PRO A 112 -7.00 21.72 11.60
C PRO A 112 -7.97 21.95 10.42
N GLN A 113 -8.74 23.04 10.49
CA GLN A 113 -9.67 23.45 9.43
C GLN A 113 -8.94 23.74 8.12
N GLN A 114 -7.83 24.50 8.19
CA GLN A 114 -7.01 24.84 7.03
C GLN A 114 -6.40 23.57 6.44
N ALA A 115 -5.75 22.72 7.26
CA ALA A 115 -5.12 21.49 6.79
C ALA A 115 -6.12 20.56 6.06
N LEU A 116 -7.34 20.39 6.57
CA LEU A 116 -8.37 19.58 5.92
C LEU A 116 -8.91 20.22 4.63
N THR A 117 -9.16 21.53 4.63
CA THR A 117 -9.75 22.23 3.48
C THR A 117 -8.76 22.35 2.32
N ASP A 118 -7.49 22.58 2.66
CA ASP A 118 -6.39 22.74 1.70
C ASP A 118 -5.96 21.41 1.07
N SER A 119 -6.29 20.28 1.69
CA SER A 119 -5.96 18.96 1.19
C SER A 119 -7.03 18.50 0.18
N GLU A 120 -6.66 18.49 -1.09
CA GLU A 120 -7.56 18.14 -2.19
C GLU A 120 -7.65 16.63 -2.41
N LEU A 121 -6.58 15.91 -2.07
CA LEU A 121 -6.51 14.46 -2.14
C LEU A 121 -6.17 13.94 -0.74
N VAL A 122 -7.04 13.12 -0.18
CA VAL A 122 -6.82 12.52 1.14
C VAL A 122 -6.92 11.02 1.02
N MET A 123 -5.97 10.29 1.60
CA MET A 123 -6.07 8.84 1.66
C MET A 123 -5.53 8.32 2.99
N LEU A 124 -6.17 7.27 3.51
CA LEU A 124 -5.83 6.68 4.79
C LEU A 124 -5.59 5.18 4.63
N HIS A 125 -4.91 4.59 5.61
CA HIS A 125 -4.79 3.14 5.70
C HIS A 125 -6.18 2.50 5.65
N THR A 126 -6.34 1.55 4.72
CA THR A 126 -7.65 0.97 4.36
C THR A 126 -7.64 -0.53 4.65
N PRO A 127 -7.88 -0.97 5.91
CA PRO A 127 -7.97 -2.39 6.24
C PRO A 127 -9.24 -3.02 5.70
N PHE A 128 -10.30 -2.22 5.50
CA PHE A 128 -11.51 -2.59 4.77
C PHE A 128 -12.19 -1.33 4.24
N ARG A 129 -12.98 -1.46 3.18
CA ARG A 129 -13.50 -0.36 2.34
C ARG A 129 -14.16 0.79 3.12
N ASN A 130 -14.96 0.50 4.15
CA ASN A 130 -15.73 1.53 4.90
C ASN A 130 -14.93 2.23 6.01
N MET A 131 -13.77 1.69 6.40
CA MET A 131 -13.03 2.21 7.56
C MET A 131 -12.48 3.62 7.35
N PRO A 132 -11.81 3.93 6.22
CA PRO A 132 -11.29 5.28 5.96
C PRO A 132 -12.39 6.34 5.90
N GLU A 133 -13.55 6.01 5.36
CA GLU A 133 -14.71 6.90 5.30
C GLU A 133 -15.21 7.27 6.71
N SER A 134 -15.34 6.27 7.58
CA SER A 134 -15.74 6.48 8.98
C SER A 134 -14.72 7.36 9.73
N ALA A 135 -13.43 7.18 9.44
CA ALA A 135 -12.36 7.97 10.02
C ALA A 135 -12.36 9.43 9.51
N MET A 136 -12.61 9.64 8.22
CA MET A 136 -12.77 10.97 7.66
C MET A 136 -14.02 11.67 8.18
N GLN A 137 -15.12 10.94 8.36
CA GLN A 137 -16.31 11.48 9.01
C GLN A 137 -15.99 12.01 10.40
N HIS A 138 -15.24 11.27 11.22
CA HIS A 138 -14.82 11.73 12.54
C HIS A 138 -14.01 13.03 12.47
N LEU A 139 -12.99 13.12 11.60
CA LEU A 139 -12.18 14.32 11.46
C LEU A 139 -12.97 15.53 10.93
N LEU A 140 -13.79 15.33 9.90
CA LEU A 140 -14.54 16.40 9.24
C LEU A 140 -15.68 16.91 10.12
N GLU A 141 -16.37 16.02 10.86
CA GLU A 141 -17.35 16.42 11.87
C GLU A 141 -16.69 17.26 12.96
N ARG A 142 -15.57 16.77 13.52
CA ARG A 142 -14.88 17.41 14.64
C ARG A 142 -14.31 18.78 14.30
N HIS A 143 -13.68 18.92 13.14
CA HIS A 143 -12.93 20.14 12.79
C HIS A 143 -13.71 21.07 11.87
N LEU A 144 -14.61 20.57 11.03
CA LEU A 144 -15.40 21.39 10.08
C LEU A 144 -16.91 21.42 10.40
N GLY A 145 -17.38 20.65 11.39
CA GLY A 145 -18.80 20.59 11.75
C GLY A 145 -19.67 19.92 10.68
N PHE A 146 -19.08 19.04 9.85
CA PHE A 146 -19.81 18.38 8.77
C PHE A 146 -20.79 17.33 9.30
N THR A 147 -21.93 17.21 8.62
CA THR A 147 -22.85 16.07 8.77
C THR A 147 -22.41 14.92 7.88
N ASN A 148 -22.93 13.71 8.10
CA ASN A 148 -22.59 12.54 7.29
C ASN A 148 -22.81 12.78 5.78
N GLY A 149 -23.92 13.40 5.41
CA GLY A 149 -24.22 13.71 4.00
C GLY A 149 -23.26 14.73 3.39
N HIS A 150 -22.83 15.73 4.17
CA HIS A 150 -21.81 16.69 3.71
C HIS A 150 -20.43 16.03 3.58
N THR A 151 -20.06 15.15 4.51
CA THR A 151 -18.83 14.35 4.45
C THR A 151 -18.80 13.51 3.18
N GLU A 152 -19.87 12.76 2.89
CA GLU A 152 -19.94 11.92 1.70
C GLU A 152 -19.75 12.73 0.42
N SER A 153 -20.47 13.85 0.27
CA SER A 153 -20.30 14.75 -0.88
C SER A 153 -18.87 15.30 -0.96
N TYR A 154 -18.31 15.76 0.17
CA TYR A 154 -16.96 16.33 0.23
C TYR A 154 -15.88 15.35 -0.22
N LEU A 155 -15.99 14.10 0.22
CA LEU A 155 -15.07 13.01 -0.13
C LEU A 155 -15.26 12.58 -1.59
N ARG A 156 -16.51 12.50 -2.06
CA ARG A 156 -16.86 12.16 -3.45
C ARG A 156 -16.27 13.16 -4.44
N ASP A 157 -16.43 14.46 -4.18
CA ASP A 157 -15.91 15.54 -5.02
C ASP A 157 -14.37 15.55 -5.12
N ARG A 158 -13.71 14.89 -4.18
CA ARG A 158 -12.25 14.72 -4.12
C ARG A 158 -11.75 13.38 -4.65
N GLY A 159 -12.65 12.54 -5.16
CA GLY A 159 -12.31 11.22 -5.71
C GLY A 159 -11.98 10.17 -4.66
N PHE A 160 -12.20 10.43 -3.36
CA PHE A 160 -11.85 9.52 -2.26
C PHE A 160 -12.33 8.08 -2.49
N TYR A 161 -13.59 7.94 -2.91
CA TYR A 161 -14.21 6.63 -3.16
C TYR A 161 -13.56 5.87 -4.32
N GLN A 162 -13.01 6.58 -5.32
CA GLN A 162 -12.26 5.95 -6.41
C GLN A 162 -10.97 5.27 -5.89
N GLY A 163 -10.43 5.71 -4.75
CA GLY A 163 -9.29 5.06 -4.10
C GLY A 163 -9.66 3.86 -3.23
N VAL A 164 -10.76 3.93 -2.47
CA VAL A 164 -11.13 2.89 -1.50
C VAL A 164 -12.03 1.79 -2.05
N ASP A 165 -12.85 2.06 -3.08
CA ASP A 165 -13.78 1.08 -3.63
C ASP A 165 -13.08 -0.14 -4.26
N PRO A 166 -11.97 0.00 -5.01
CA PRO A 166 -11.24 -1.14 -5.56
C PRO A 166 -10.72 -2.10 -4.49
N LEU A 167 -10.45 -1.61 -3.28
CA LEU A 167 -9.97 -2.45 -2.18
C LEU A 167 -11.03 -3.44 -1.67
N SER A 168 -12.31 -3.27 -2.00
CA SER A 168 -13.33 -4.29 -1.71
C SER A 168 -13.11 -5.60 -2.48
N TYR A 169 -12.35 -5.57 -3.57
CA TYR A 169 -11.99 -6.75 -4.37
C TYR A 169 -10.63 -7.35 -3.98
N ILE A 170 -9.78 -6.59 -3.28
CA ILE A 170 -8.39 -6.95 -2.97
C ILE A 170 -8.24 -7.35 -1.49
N GLY A 171 -8.98 -6.68 -0.61
CA GLY A 171 -8.88 -6.85 0.83
C GLY A 171 -7.68 -6.14 1.45
N ASN A 172 -7.36 -6.47 2.70
CA ASN A 172 -6.29 -5.83 3.44
C ASN A 172 -4.90 -6.29 2.96
N THR A 173 -4.05 -5.35 2.56
CA THR A 173 -2.65 -5.59 2.18
C THR A 173 -1.69 -5.00 3.23
N TYR A 174 -2.15 -4.82 4.47
CA TYR A 174 -1.45 -4.22 5.60
C TYR A 174 -0.64 -2.97 5.21
N ALA A 175 0.69 -3.06 5.15
CA ALA A 175 1.54 -1.92 4.88
C ALA A 175 1.31 -1.36 3.47
N GLY A 176 0.79 -2.17 2.54
CA GLY A 176 0.44 -1.77 1.18
C GLY A 176 -0.88 -1.00 1.07
N SER A 177 -1.79 -1.15 2.03
CA SER A 177 -3.20 -0.71 1.85
C SER A 177 -3.34 0.79 1.60
N LEU A 178 -2.57 1.63 2.30
CA LEU A 178 -2.57 3.07 2.07
C LEU A 178 -2.12 3.41 0.64
N TYR A 179 -1.01 2.81 0.21
CA TYR A 179 -0.37 3.16 -1.06
C TYR A 179 -1.11 2.59 -2.26
N LEU A 180 -1.75 1.43 -2.10
CA LEU A 180 -2.63 0.87 -3.12
C LEU A 180 -3.88 1.73 -3.31
N ALA A 181 -4.52 2.16 -2.21
CA ALA A 181 -5.65 3.09 -2.28
C ALA A 181 -5.25 4.45 -2.89
N LEU A 182 -4.06 4.95 -2.55
CA LEU A 182 -3.50 6.16 -3.15
C LEU A 182 -3.27 5.99 -4.66
N ALA A 183 -2.75 4.84 -5.10
CA ALA A 183 -2.53 4.57 -6.52
C ALA A 183 -3.86 4.62 -7.30
N PHE A 184 -4.91 3.96 -6.80
CA PHE A 184 -6.25 4.02 -7.40
C PHE A 184 -6.83 5.45 -7.40
N LEU A 185 -6.69 6.18 -6.30
CA LEU A 185 -7.12 7.58 -6.21
C LEU A 185 -6.43 8.42 -7.30
N LEU A 186 -5.10 8.37 -7.39
CA LEU A 186 -4.35 9.16 -8.37
C LEU A 186 -4.67 8.75 -9.81
N TYR A 187 -4.77 7.45 -10.07
CA TYR A 187 -5.09 6.89 -11.39
C TYR A 187 -6.45 7.41 -11.89
N HIS A 188 -7.51 7.23 -11.12
CA HIS A 188 -8.84 7.68 -11.54
C HIS A 188 -8.97 9.19 -11.53
N ARG A 189 -8.35 9.88 -10.57
CA ARG A 189 -8.38 11.35 -10.51
C ARG A 189 -7.66 11.97 -11.70
N PHE A 190 -6.54 11.39 -12.15
CA PHE A 190 -5.84 11.85 -13.34
C PHE A 190 -6.69 11.70 -14.60
N ARG A 191 -7.42 10.60 -14.75
CA ARG A 191 -8.34 10.39 -15.88
C ARG A 191 -9.47 11.43 -15.92
N GLU A 192 -9.91 11.91 -14.76
CA GLU A 192 -10.95 12.95 -14.67
C GLU A 192 -10.40 14.37 -14.82
N LEU A 193 -9.22 14.65 -14.24
CA LEU A 193 -8.67 16.00 -14.19
C LEU A 193 -7.71 16.34 -15.33
N GLY A 194 -7.05 15.33 -15.91
CA GLY A 194 -5.87 15.48 -16.75
C GLY A 194 -4.77 16.24 -16.01
N GLU A 195 -4.12 17.16 -16.71
CA GLU A 195 -3.08 18.06 -16.18
C GLU A 195 -3.51 18.87 -14.94
N ARG A 196 -4.82 19.07 -14.72
CA ARG A 196 -5.32 19.81 -13.54
C ARG A 196 -5.08 19.08 -12.20
N ILE A 197 -4.57 17.84 -12.23
CA ILE A 197 -4.11 17.14 -11.03
C ILE A 197 -2.77 17.72 -10.50
N VAL A 198 -1.98 18.35 -11.36
CA VAL A 198 -0.68 18.94 -10.99
C VAL A 198 -0.87 20.01 -9.91
N GLY A 199 -0.02 19.97 -8.90
CA GLY A 199 -0.05 20.92 -7.80
C GLY A 199 -1.09 20.64 -6.73
N LYS A 200 -1.96 19.63 -6.90
CA LYS A 200 -2.92 19.26 -5.85
C LYS A 200 -2.20 18.77 -4.60
N ARG A 201 -2.70 19.20 -3.44
CA ARG A 201 -2.16 18.82 -2.13
C ARG A 201 -2.72 17.48 -1.71
N VAL A 202 -1.82 16.62 -1.23
CA VAL A 202 -2.10 15.26 -0.79
C VAL A 202 -1.90 15.17 0.73
N LEU A 203 -2.82 14.55 1.44
CA LEU A 203 -2.70 14.22 2.86
C LEU A 203 -2.88 12.72 3.06
N LEU A 204 -1.89 12.08 3.68
CA LEU A 204 -1.81 10.63 3.83
C LEU A 204 -1.79 10.26 5.31
N ALA A 205 -2.66 9.34 5.73
CA ALA A 205 -2.66 8.78 7.08
C ALA A 205 -2.27 7.30 7.07
N SER A 206 -1.09 6.99 7.59
CA SER A 206 -0.58 5.62 7.71
C SER A 206 -0.76 5.12 9.13
N TYR A 207 -1.55 4.07 9.33
CA TYR A 207 -1.74 3.40 10.60
C TYR A 207 -1.11 2.01 10.61
N GLY A 208 -0.56 1.62 11.75
CA GLY A 208 -0.32 0.23 12.10
C GLY A 208 -0.69 -0.01 13.56
N SER A 209 -1.40 -1.09 13.83
CA SER A 209 -1.75 -1.52 15.20
C SER A 209 -0.53 -1.80 16.07
N GLY A 210 -0.70 -1.68 17.39
CA GLY A 210 0.39 -1.72 18.38
C GLY A 210 0.63 -0.45 19.21
N ASN A 211 0.36 0.79 18.82
CA ASN A 211 0.05 1.33 17.49
C ASN A 211 0.96 2.51 17.13
N THR A 212 0.99 2.86 15.85
CA THR A 212 1.62 4.08 15.32
C THR A 212 0.78 4.63 14.17
N MET A 213 0.46 5.93 14.25
CA MET A 213 -0.10 6.73 13.17
C MET A 213 0.90 7.77 12.69
N ILE A 214 0.97 7.94 11.38
CA ILE A 214 1.84 8.93 10.72
C ILE A 214 1.02 9.70 9.69
N ILE A 215 1.00 11.01 9.81
CA ILE A 215 0.39 11.92 8.83
C ILE A 215 1.48 12.55 7.97
N GLN A 216 1.37 12.39 6.66
CA GLN A 216 2.30 12.93 5.68
C GLN A 216 1.54 13.86 4.73
N ALA A 217 2.08 15.04 4.48
CA ALA A 217 1.58 15.93 3.44
C ALA A 217 2.51 15.88 2.22
N GLY A 218 1.94 16.13 1.06
CA GLY A 218 2.70 16.22 -0.18
C GLY A 218 1.96 16.98 -1.27
N ARG A 219 2.57 17.02 -2.45
CA ARG A 219 2.03 17.70 -3.62
C ARG A 219 2.27 16.88 -4.87
N VAL A 220 1.26 16.82 -5.74
CA VAL A 220 1.39 16.19 -7.07
C VAL A 220 2.31 17.03 -7.94
N MET A 221 3.34 16.41 -8.51
CA MET A 221 4.42 17.08 -9.23
C MET A 221 4.08 17.33 -10.70
N PRO A 222 4.73 18.30 -11.38
CA PRO A 222 4.48 18.59 -12.80
C PRO A 222 4.66 17.41 -13.75
N GLN A 223 5.55 16.48 -13.41
CA GLN A 223 5.82 15.26 -14.18
C GLN A 223 4.86 14.10 -13.86
N ALA A 224 3.94 14.28 -12.90
CA ALA A 224 3.02 13.23 -12.49
C ALA A 224 2.15 12.69 -13.64
N PRO A 225 1.64 13.51 -14.58
CA PRO A 225 0.91 13.03 -15.76
C PRO A 225 1.68 11.99 -16.58
N GLU A 226 3.00 12.17 -16.75
CA GLU A 226 3.83 11.20 -17.47
C GLU A 226 3.85 9.86 -16.74
N VAL A 227 4.08 9.87 -15.42
CA VAL A 227 4.05 8.65 -14.59
C VAL A 227 2.67 7.99 -14.62
N LEU A 228 1.61 8.76 -14.38
CA LEU A 228 0.24 8.27 -14.28
C LEU A 228 -0.29 7.73 -15.62
N SER A 229 0.20 8.25 -16.75
CA SER A 229 -0.16 7.73 -18.09
C SER A 229 0.36 6.31 -18.35
N THR A 230 1.36 5.86 -17.60
CA THR A 230 1.91 4.50 -17.73
C THR A 230 1.16 3.45 -16.90
N TRP A 231 0.26 3.88 -16.01
CA TRP A 231 -0.47 2.98 -15.13
C TRP A 231 -1.70 2.40 -15.81
N ASP A 232 -1.92 1.10 -15.65
CA ASP A 232 -3.16 0.41 -16.01
C ASP A 232 -3.68 -0.40 -14.82
N LEU A 233 -4.26 0.31 -13.85
CA LEU A 233 -4.80 -0.31 -12.65
C LEU A 233 -6.12 -1.05 -12.92
N ASP A 234 -6.84 -0.68 -13.98
CA ASP A 234 -8.05 -1.39 -14.41
C ASP A 234 -7.68 -2.79 -14.92
N GLN A 235 -6.64 -2.90 -15.76
CA GLN A 235 -6.12 -4.20 -16.20
C GLN A 235 -5.57 -5.01 -15.02
N THR A 236 -4.84 -4.36 -14.11
CA THR A 236 -4.31 -5.02 -12.90
C THR A 236 -5.44 -5.66 -12.08
N LEU A 237 -6.54 -4.94 -11.89
CA LEU A 237 -7.72 -5.45 -11.17
C LEU A 237 -8.47 -6.53 -11.97
N ALA A 238 -8.56 -6.37 -13.30
CA ALA A 238 -9.21 -7.32 -14.19
C ALA A 238 -8.44 -8.63 -14.40
N ALA A 239 -7.13 -8.65 -14.08
CA ALA A 239 -6.28 -9.83 -14.21
C ALA A 239 -6.52 -10.90 -13.12
N HIS A 240 -7.47 -10.68 -12.20
CA HIS A 240 -7.83 -11.68 -11.20
C HIS A 240 -8.40 -12.95 -11.85
N ARG A 241 -8.22 -14.08 -11.17
CA ARG A 241 -8.79 -15.36 -11.56
C ARG A 241 -9.82 -15.76 -10.51
N PRO A 242 -11.06 -16.12 -10.90
CA PRO A 242 -12.01 -16.71 -9.98
C PRO A 242 -11.40 -17.96 -9.32
N ALA A 243 -11.57 -18.08 -8.01
CA ALA A 243 -11.19 -19.24 -7.23
C ALA A 243 -12.44 -19.83 -6.57
N SER A 244 -12.44 -21.15 -6.35
CA SER A 244 -13.52 -21.79 -5.60
C SER A 244 -13.31 -21.63 -4.09
N ILE A 245 -14.33 -21.96 -3.29
CA ILE A 245 -14.16 -21.96 -1.83
C ILE A 245 -13.14 -23.00 -1.39
N GLU A 246 -13.02 -24.12 -2.11
CA GLU A 246 -12.03 -25.15 -1.83
C GLU A 246 -10.59 -24.66 -2.08
N ASP A 247 -10.35 -23.87 -3.15
CA ASP A 247 -9.04 -23.25 -3.38
C ASP A 247 -8.72 -22.21 -2.28
N TYR A 248 -9.73 -21.50 -1.79
CA TYR A 248 -9.59 -20.57 -0.67
C TYR A 248 -9.31 -21.29 0.66
N ASP A 249 -10.03 -22.37 0.97
CA ASP A 249 -9.83 -23.19 2.16
C ASP A 249 -8.41 -23.77 2.18
N LEU A 250 -7.95 -24.25 1.02
CA LEU A 250 -6.56 -24.64 0.83
C LEU A 250 -5.63 -23.47 1.19
N TRP A 251 -5.80 -22.31 0.57
CA TRP A 251 -4.99 -21.14 0.91
C TRP A 251 -5.00 -20.79 2.42
N THR A 252 -6.14 -20.95 3.12
CA THR A 252 -6.30 -20.70 4.57
C THR A 252 -5.77 -21.81 5.50
N GLU A 253 -5.39 -22.98 4.99
CA GLU A 253 -4.70 -24.03 5.76
C GLU A 253 -3.19 -23.81 5.93
N GLY A 254 -2.56 -23.11 4.98
CA GLY A 254 -1.15 -22.73 5.04
C GLY A 254 -0.70 -21.95 6.32
N PRO A 255 0.59 -21.62 6.47
CA PRO A 255 1.70 -22.08 5.66
C PRO A 255 1.83 -23.61 5.71
N TYR A 256 2.41 -24.16 4.65
CA TYR A 256 2.60 -25.59 4.44
C TYR A 256 4.06 -25.98 4.65
N GLU A 257 4.27 -27.21 5.11
CA GLU A 257 5.59 -27.84 5.12
C GLU A 257 6.09 -28.08 3.69
N ALA A 258 7.41 -28.26 3.55
CA ALA A 258 8.09 -28.40 2.25
C ALA A 258 7.42 -29.40 1.30
N ALA A 259 7.14 -30.62 1.78
CA ALA A 259 6.56 -31.69 0.97
C ALA A 259 5.14 -31.37 0.47
N GLU A 260 4.34 -30.75 1.33
CA GLU A 260 2.97 -30.36 0.99
C GLU A 260 2.98 -29.19 0.01
N HIS A 261 3.87 -28.22 0.20
CA HIS A 261 4.05 -27.12 -0.73
C HIS A 261 4.49 -27.60 -2.13
N GLU A 262 5.42 -28.56 -2.22
CA GLU A 262 5.80 -29.16 -3.50
C GLU A 262 4.60 -29.85 -4.17
N ARG A 263 3.83 -30.65 -3.42
CA ARG A 263 2.60 -31.28 -3.91
C ARG A 263 1.60 -30.28 -4.46
N LEU A 264 1.44 -29.14 -3.79
CA LEU A 264 0.51 -28.08 -4.21
C LEU A 264 0.98 -27.35 -5.48
N ASN A 265 2.29 -27.24 -5.69
CA ASN A 265 2.84 -26.64 -6.90
C ASN A 265 2.79 -27.57 -8.12
N LEU A 266 2.71 -28.89 -7.93
CA LEU A 266 2.66 -29.86 -9.03
C LEU A 266 1.43 -29.63 -9.93
N GLY A 267 1.69 -29.39 -11.22
CA GLY A 267 0.66 -29.23 -12.24
C GLY A 267 -0.13 -27.91 -12.17
N ARG A 268 0.24 -26.97 -11.30
CA ARG A 268 -0.38 -25.64 -11.25
C ARG A 268 0.21 -24.71 -12.31
N GLN A 269 -0.67 -23.94 -12.94
CA GLN A 269 -0.29 -22.91 -13.89
C GLN A 269 -0.02 -21.60 -13.15
N VAL A 270 1.24 -21.17 -13.17
CA VAL A 270 1.68 -19.88 -12.63
C VAL A 270 1.66 -18.84 -13.77
N PRO A 271 1.12 -17.63 -13.56
CA PRO A 271 1.18 -16.56 -14.56
C PRO A 271 2.62 -16.26 -14.98
N ALA A 272 2.91 -16.11 -16.28
CA ALA A 272 4.27 -16.04 -16.82
C ALA A 272 5.12 -14.89 -16.23
N ASP A 273 4.51 -13.75 -15.93
CA ASP A 273 5.21 -12.54 -15.47
C ASP A 273 5.23 -12.42 -13.94
N CYS A 274 5.41 -13.53 -13.21
CA CYS A 274 5.54 -13.46 -11.76
C CYS A 274 6.62 -14.38 -11.17
N PHE A 275 7.05 -14.00 -9.97
CA PHE A 275 7.84 -14.84 -9.09
C PHE A 275 6.93 -15.65 -8.19
N TYR A 276 7.29 -16.92 -7.97
CA TYR A 276 6.59 -17.78 -7.02
C TYR A 276 7.59 -18.56 -6.17
N LEU A 277 7.18 -18.92 -4.95
CA LEU A 277 7.92 -19.85 -4.12
C LEU A 277 7.80 -21.23 -4.77
N ALA A 278 8.91 -21.80 -5.22
CA ALA A 278 8.92 -23.08 -5.92
C ALA A 278 9.07 -24.25 -4.94
N SER A 279 10.00 -24.12 -3.98
CA SER A 279 10.28 -25.14 -2.96
C SER A 279 10.80 -24.52 -1.67
N ILE A 280 10.65 -25.28 -0.58
CA ILE A 280 11.35 -25.04 0.68
C ILE A 280 12.26 -26.24 0.88
N ARG A 281 13.55 -26.01 1.02
CA ARG A 281 14.55 -27.06 1.20
C ARG A 281 14.53 -27.59 2.64
N GLU A 282 15.09 -28.78 2.84
CA GLU A 282 15.21 -29.39 4.18
C GLU A 282 16.04 -28.54 5.16
N ASP A 283 16.96 -27.71 4.65
CA ASP A 283 17.75 -26.77 5.44
C ASP A 283 17.04 -25.42 5.66
N GLY A 284 15.77 -25.30 5.28
CA GLY A 284 14.93 -24.12 5.49
C GLY A 284 15.10 -23.01 4.46
N TYR A 285 15.97 -23.17 3.45
CA TYR A 285 16.12 -22.20 2.37
C TYR A 285 14.91 -22.22 1.43
N ARG A 286 14.54 -21.04 0.92
CA ARG A 286 13.39 -20.83 0.03
C ARG A 286 13.87 -20.61 -1.40
N ASP A 287 13.43 -21.46 -2.32
CA ASP A 287 13.77 -21.34 -3.73
C ASP A 287 12.63 -20.63 -4.48
N TYR A 288 12.96 -19.58 -5.20
CA TYR A 288 12.01 -18.82 -6.01
C TYR A 288 12.34 -19.00 -7.49
N ARG A 289 11.30 -19.01 -8.33
CA ARG A 289 11.44 -19.07 -9.79
C ARG A 289 10.61 -17.98 -10.47
N HIS A 290 11.06 -17.55 -11.63
CA HIS A 290 10.28 -16.68 -12.51
C HIS A 290 9.49 -17.56 -13.50
N ALA A 291 8.18 -17.38 -13.56
CA ALA A 291 7.31 -18.32 -14.29
C ALA A 291 7.55 -18.35 -15.80
N ALA A 292 8.05 -17.27 -16.41
CA ALA A 292 8.41 -17.24 -17.83
C ALA A 292 9.52 -18.26 -18.19
N GLU A 293 10.32 -18.68 -17.21
CA GLU A 293 11.39 -19.68 -17.41
C GLU A 293 10.85 -21.12 -17.46
N LEU A 294 9.55 -21.35 -17.20
CA LEU A 294 8.89 -22.67 -17.26
C LEU A 294 8.29 -23.00 -18.62
N HIS A 295 8.16 -22.02 -19.52
CA HIS A 295 7.73 -22.27 -20.88
C HIS A 295 8.96 -22.68 -21.72
N ASP A 296 8.97 -23.93 -22.18
CA ASP A 296 9.97 -24.49 -23.09
C ASP A 296 10.37 -23.50 -24.19
N TRP A 297 11.55 -22.88 -24.04
CA TRP A 297 12.28 -22.26 -25.13
C TRP A 297 13.79 -22.28 -24.85
N LEU A 298 14.42 -23.43 -25.08
CA LEU A 298 15.67 -23.44 -25.83
C LEU A 298 15.33 -23.71 -27.30
N PRO A 299 15.39 -22.72 -28.17
CA PRO A 299 16.07 -22.89 -29.43
C PRO A 299 17.54 -22.65 -29.17
N GLN A 300 18.32 -23.48 -29.81
CA GLN A 300 19.66 -23.10 -30.16
C GLN A 300 19.58 -21.81 -30.98
N GLY A 301 19.96 -20.68 -30.39
CA GLY A 301 20.07 -19.41 -31.11
C GLY A 301 19.86 -18.20 -30.24
N GLU A 302 20.97 -17.56 -29.88
CA GLU A 302 21.12 -16.22 -29.30
C GLU A 302 20.74 -16.06 -27.81
N ALA A 303 21.78 -16.04 -26.99
CA ALA A 303 21.73 -15.62 -25.60
C ALA A 303 21.09 -14.23 -25.48
N SER A 304 20.25 -14.07 -24.46
CA SER A 304 19.77 -12.76 -23.99
C SER A 304 20.97 -11.84 -23.75
N SER A 305 21.22 -10.95 -24.70
CA SER A 305 21.98 -9.73 -24.49
C SER A 305 21.05 -8.74 -23.84
N ASP A 306 21.08 -8.65 -22.52
CA ASP A 306 21.17 -7.39 -21.77
C ASP A 306 20.76 -7.57 -20.31
N LEU A 307 21.71 -8.02 -19.51
CA LEU A 307 21.90 -7.51 -18.16
C LEU A 307 23.33 -6.96 -18.12
N HIS A 308 23.39 -5.63 -18.19
CA HIS A 308 24.55 -4.75 -18.22
C HIS A 308 25.90 -5.39 -17.84
N ARG A 309 26.79 -5.53 -18.82
CA ARG A 309 28.23 -5.63 -18.55
C ARG A 309 28.75 -4.28 -18.05
N SER A 310 29.30 -4.31 -16.85
CA SER A 310 30.24 -3.34 -16.31
C SER A 310 31.28 -2.93 -17.36
N ARG A 311 31.42 -1.62 -17.58
CA ARG A 311 32.56 -1.06 -18.34
C ARG A 311 33.84 -1.27 -17.53
N PRO A 312 34.94 -1.80 -18.09
CA PRO A 312 36.24 -1.68 -17.49
C PRO A 312 36.79 -0.27 -17.73
N VAL A 313 37.31 0.31 -16.65
CA VAL A 313 38.20 1.47 -16.63
C VAL A 313 39.59 1.06 -17.16
N HIS A 314 40.38 2.06 -17.56
CA HIS A 314 41.81 2.12 -17.94
C HIS A 314 42.01 2.26 -19.46
N SER A 315 42.74 3.25 -19.98
CA SER A 315 43.73 4.19 -19.42
C SER A 315 43.71 5.51 -20.18
#